data_AF-A0A0N4VK96-F1
#
_entry.id   AF-A0A0N4VK96-F1
#
_cell.length_a   1.000
_cell.length_b   1.000
_cell.length_c   1.000
_cell.angle_alpha   90.00
_cell.angle_beta   90.00
_cell.angle_gamma   90.00
#
_symmetry.space_group_name_H-M   'P 1'
#
loop_
_entity.id
_entity.type
_entity.pdbx_description
1 polymer ?
#
loop_
_entity_poly.entity_id
_entity_poly.type
_entity_poly.pdbx_seq_one_letter_code
_entity_poly.pdbx_strand_id
1 'polypeptide(L)'
;IRSFNNISCVLEEAIVGDFALIKAWKADKLGNLVFKFAFCKKHCSKKLSLRNTALNFNVPMCKAVRTTIVEVEELVEVGELRPNEVQRLLIHIPSIYCHRIIVGKDYRKPIEKLVLRETTGKPKTPAAAMRETIARRAALEFKSGMYVNVGAGVPSLAVDLLPRDVTVHVQSENGAIGMGPHPQKGEENADIINAVKETVTLLPGAAVFGTDEAFAQIRGGHLDLIVLGGLQVSKTGDLASWMVPVSSKKVMGLTKEVLYLKGVLKEGKLAKGIGGGMDLVSGSASKIIVTMDHTTNGKPNIVDECTLPITGKNCVNTIITDMAVFEVDLVNGLTLTEVREDLTVEDVIENTGSAFKVSPNLQPMRQIKVC
;
A
#
# COMPACT_ATOMS: atom_id res chain seq x y z
N ILE A 1 1.27 26.46 2.27
CA ILE A 1 1.49 25.85 0.93
C ILE A 1 2.46 26.75 0.18
N ARG A 2 3.53 26.20 -0.39
CA ARG A 2 4.47 26.90 -1.28
C ARG A 2 4.46 26.21 -2.64
N SER A 3 4.65 26.94 -3.71
CA SER A 3 4.71 26.38 -5.07
C SER A 3 6.15 26.26 -5.53
N PHE A 4 6.52 25.09 -6.07
CA PHE A 4 7.81 24.82 -6.71
C PHE A 4 7.55 24.15 -8.05
N ASN A 5 8.05 24.71 -9.15
CA ASN A 5 7.80 24.18 -10.51
C ASN A 5 6.30 23.94 -10.80
N ASN A 6 5.43 24.84 -10.34
CA ASN A 6 3.96 24.74 -10.41
C ASN A 6 3.34 23.57 -9.60
N ILE A 7 4.11 22.91 -8.73
CA ILE A 7 3.62 21.90 -7.81
C ILE A 7 3.42 22.54 -6.43
N SER A 8 2.22 22.38 -5.89
CA SER A 8 1.88 22.85 -4.54
C SER A 8 2.42 21.89 -3.50
N CYS A 9 3.33 22.37 -2.65
CA CYS A 9 3.95 21.60 -1.58
C CYS A 9 3.56 22.13 -0.20
N VAL A 10 3.50 21.22 0.77
CA VAL A 10 3.40 21.55 2.19
C VAL A 10 4.81 21.53 2.79
N LEU A 11 5.07 22.42 3.75
CA LEU A 11 6.31 22.41 4.51
C LEU A 11 6.15 21.41 5.66
N GLU A 12 7.05 20.44 5.75
CA GLU A 12 7.17 19.52 6.88
C GLU A 12 8.48 19.78 7.63
N GLU A 13 8.43 19.82 8.95
CA GLU A 13 9.60 19.99 9.80
C GLU A 13 10.27 18.64 10.10
N ALA A 14 11.58 18.65 10.33
CA ALA A 14 12.30 17.45 10.72
C ALA A 14 11.85 16.98 12.11
N ILE A 15 11.59 15.67 12.26
CA ILE A 15 11.35 15.06 13.56
C ILE A 15 12.69 14.53 14.10
N VAL A 16 13.07 15.00 15.29
CA VAL A 16 14.27 14.55 15.99
C VAL A 16 13.90 14.11 17.40
N GLY A 17 14.24 12.89 17.76
CA GLY A 17 13.96 12.34 19.09
C GLY A 17 15.15 12.44 20.05
N ASP A 18 14.89 12.43 21.35
CA ASP A 18 15.94 12.22 22.35
C ASP A 18 16.51 10.79 22.27
N PHE A 19 15.61 9.83 22.04
CA PHE A 19 15.92 8.40 21.98
C PHE A 19 15.25 7.73 20.79
N ALA A 20 15.93 6.74 20.18
CA ALA A 20 15.30 5.73 19.32
C ALA A 20 15.54 4.33 19.87
N LEU A 21 14.48 3.53 19.90
CA LEU A 21 14.53 2.11 20.20
C LEU A 21 14.44 1.36 18.87
N ILE A 22 15.55 0.72 18.48
CA ILE A 22 15.71 0.12 17.16
C ILE A 22 15.84 -1.38 17.28
N LYS A 23 15.12 -2.13 16.43
CA LYS A 23 15.25 -3.58 16.32
C LYS A 23 16.04 -3.93 15.07
N ALA A 24 17.24 -4.49 15.25
CA ALA A 24 18.06 -5.02 14.16
C ALA A 24 18.26 -6.54 14.31
N TRP A 25 18.76 -7.20 13.27
CA TRP A 25 19.03 -8.64 13.33
C TRP A 25 20.37 -8.92 13.98
N LYS A 26 21.42 -8.34 13.39
CA LYS A 26 22.79 -8.47 13.89
C LYS A 26 23.40 -7.10 14.13
N ALA A 27 24.28 -7.04 15.11
CA ALA A 27 25.30 -6.00 15.22
C ALA A 27 26.67 -6.66 15.31
N ASP A 28 27.71 -6.01 14.79
CA ASP A 28 29.07 -6.31 15.26
C ASP A 28 29.39 -5.52 16.54
N LYS A 29 30.51 -5.83 17.19
CA LYS A 29 30.96 -5.11 18.39
C LYS A 29 31.33 -3.63 18.16
N LEU A 30 31.46 -3.17 16.91
CA LEU A 30 31.58 -1.74 16.61
C LEU A 30 30.21 -1.05 16.54
N GLY A 31 29.12 -1.79 16.39
CA GLY A 31 27.76 -1.26 16.25
C GLY A 31 27.29 -1.14 14.80
N ASN A 32 27.97 -1.74 13.83
CA ASN A 32 27.44 -1.85 12.48
C ASN A 32 26.22 -2.77 12.49
N LEU A 33 25.10 -2.31 11.92
CA LEU A 33 23.83 -3.05 11.99
C LEU A 33 23.47 -3.67 10.66
N VAL A 34 22.91 -4.86 10.76
CA VAL A 34 22.31 -5.58 9.64
C VAL A 34 20.91 -6.02 10.02
N PHE A 35 19.97 -5.88 9.09
CA PHE A 35 18.61 -6.37 9.24
C PHE A 35 18.45 -7.73 8.58
N LYS A 36 17.44 -8.47 9.04
CA LYS A 36 17.41 -9.92 8.87
C LYS A 36 17.28 -10.33 7.41
N PHE A 37 18.08 -11.34 7.08
CA PHE A 37 17.95 -12.09 5.85
C PHE A 37 17.09 -13.33 6.14
N ALA A 38 15.95 -13.45 5.49
CA ALA A 38 15.14 -14.67 5.43
C ALA A 38 15.82 -15.75 4.57
N PHE A 39 15.84 -17.00 5.06
CA PHE A 39 16.32 -18.14 4.30
C PHE A 39 15.16 -18.84 3.60
N CYS A 40 15.21 -19.00 2.28
CA CYS A 40 14.32 -19.95 1.60
C CYS A 40 14.95 -21.35 1.66
N LYS A 41 14.25 -22.32 2.28
CA LYS A 41 14.76 -23.69 2.48
C LYS A 41 14.61 -24.63 1.29
N LYS A 42 13.86 -24.28 0.22
CA LYS A 42 13.30 -25.33 -0.64
C LYS A 42 14.14 -25.77 -1.85
N HIS A 43 14.79 -24.93 -2.66
CA HIS A 43 15.19 -25.39 -4.02
C HIS A 43 16.62 -25.09 -4.52
N CYS A 44 17.58 -24.79 -3.65
CA CYS A 44 18.99 -24.75 -4.06
C CYS A 44 19.90 -25.34 -2.98
N SER A 45 20.86 -26.14 -3.41
CA SER A 45 22.04 -26.54 -2.62
C SER A 45 22.86 -25.33 -2.11
N LYS A 46 22.53 -24.12 -2.59
CA LYS A 46 22.94 -22.82 -2.04
C LYS A 46 21.74 -22.18 -1.32
N LYS A 47 21.85 -22.02 0.00
CA LYS A 47 20.91 -21.23 0.83
C LYS A 47 20.87 -19.78 0.31
N LEU A 48 19.85 -19.43 -0.47
CA LEU A 48 19.67 -18.04 -0.91
C LEU A 48 19.06 -17.23 0.24
N SER A 49 19.77 -16.18 0.63
CA SER A 49 19.42 -15.27 1.71
C SER A 49 18.58 -14.13 1.13
N LEU A 50 17.26 -14.17 1.29
CA LEU A 50 16.35 -13.10 0.89
C LEU A 50 16.33 -12.02 1.98
N ARG A 51 16.32 -10.74 1.61
CA ARG A 51 16.21 -9.63 2.57
C ARG A 51 14.74 -9.51 3.04
N ASN A 52 14.45 -8.93 4.22
CA ASN A 52 13.08 -8.88 4.75
C ASN A 52 12.55 -7.45 5.01
N THR A 53 11.26 -7.33 5.32
CA THR A 53 10.56 -6.04 5.48
C THR A 53 10.63 -5.47 6.90
N ALA A 54 11.44 -6.05 7.79
CA ALA A 54 11.66 -5.53 9.15
C ALA A 54 12.59 -4.30 9.17
N LEU A 55 13.21 -3.96 8.02
CA LEU A 55 14.04 -2.76 7.84
C LEU A 55 13.24 -1.48 8.15
N ASN A 56 12.15 -1.27 7.41
CA ASN A 56 11.16 -0.20 7.54
C ASN A 56 11.68 1.10 8.19
N PHE A 57 11.06 1.55 9.28
CA PHE A 57 11.41 2.78 9.98
C PHE A 57 12.67 2.66 10.84
N ASN A 58 13.15 1.45 11.13
CA ASN A 58 14.37 1.28 11.92
C ASN A 58 15.57 2.03 11.31
N VAL A 59 15.65 2.08 9.98
CA VAL A 59 16.75 2.78 9.28
C VAL A 59 16.72 4.29 9.49
N PRO A 60 15.66 5.03 9.15
CA PRO A 60 15.62 6.48 9.36
C PRO A 60 15.58 6.85 10.86
N MET A 61 14.88 6.08 11.71
CA MET A 61 14.79 6.37 13.14
C MET A 61 16.14 6.26 13.85
N CYS A 62 17.01 5.34 13.41
CA CYS A 62 18.35 5.21 13.98
C CYS A 62 19.25 6.44 13.70
N LYS A 63 18.88 7.31 12.75
CA LYS A 63 19.69 8.46 12.32
C LYS A 63 19.16 9.79 12.86
N ALA A 64 17.94 9.82 13.36
CA ALA A 64 17.21 11.04 13.70
C ALA A 64 17.07 11.27 15.21
N VAL A 65 18.09 10.89 16.01
CA VAL A 65 18.03 10.98 17.46
C VAL A 65 19.37 11.30 18.13
N ARG A 66 19.32 11.78 19.38
CA ARG A 66 20.52 12.00 20.21
C ARG A 66 21.12 10.70 20.75
N THR A 67 20.29 9.72 21.12
CA THR A 67 20.76 8.43 21.63
C THR A 67 19.97 7.29 21.02
N THR A 68 20.67 6.30 20.45
CA THR A 68 20.06 5.11 19.88
C THR A 68 20.33 3.93 20.79
N ILE A 69 19.28 3.16 21.05
CA ILE A 69 19.36 1.90 21.77
C ILE A 69 18.89 0.83 20.79
N VAL A 70 19.80 -0.05 20.42
CA VAL A 70 19.56 -1.07 19.41
C VAL A 70 19.50 -2.43 20.10
N GLU A 71 18.35 -3.09 19.99
CA GLU A 71 18.25 -4.49 20.34
C GLU A 71 18.53 -5.38 19.11
N VAL A 72 19.34 -6.42 19.32
CA VAL A 72 19.76 -7.37 18.28
C VAL A 72 19.50 -8.82 18.67
N GLU A 73 19.24 -9.65 17.66
CA GLU A 73 19.11 -11.10 17.84
C GLU A 73 20.48 -11.77 18.06
N GLU A 74 21.53 -11.21 17.46
CA GLU A 74 22.88 -11.77 17.53
C GLU A 74 23.93 -10.66 17.50
N LEU A 75 24.92 -10.78 18.38
CA LEU A 75 26.10 -9.91 18.41
C LEU A 75 27.31 -10.70 17.88
N VAL A 76 28.00 -10.17 16.88
CA VAL A 76 29.13 -10.83 16.21
C VAL A 76 30.44 -10.07 16.40
N GLU A 77 31.58 -10.70 16.13
CA GLU A 77 32.88 -10.02 16.17
C GLU A 77 33.05 -9.00 15.03
N VAL A 78 33.94 -8.03 15.25
CA VAL A 78 34.32 -7.05 14.23
C VAL A 78 34.94 -7.77 13.02
N GLY A 79 34.45 -7.44 11.82
CA GLY A 79 34.89 -8.07 10.57
C GLY A 79 34.04 -9.27 10.13
N GLU A 80 33.13 -9.77 10.96
CA GLU A 80 32.13 -10.76 10.53
C GLU A 80 31.07 -10.15 9.61
N LEU A 81 30.77 -8.87 9.79
CA LEU A 81 29.95 -8.08 8.85
C LEU A 81 30.88 -7.46 7.80
N ARG A 82 30.66 -7.79 6.52
CA ARG A 82 31.52 -7.31 5.43
C ARG A 82 31.01 -5.95 4.88
N PRO A 83 31.91 -5.00 4.59
CA PRO A 83 31.52 -3.66 4.13
C PRO A 83 30.73 -3.63 2.81
N ASN A 84 31.08 -4.45 1.81
CA ASN A 84 30.42 -4.51 0.50
C ASN A 84 30.76 -5.84 -0.20
N GLU A 85 29.85 -6.82 -0.28
CA GLU A 85 30.06 -7.99 -1.17
C GLU A 85 28.79 -8.78 -1.51
N VAL A 86 28.83 -9.43 -2.68
CA VAL A 86 27.71 -10.03 -3.45
C VAL A 86 27.03 -11.23 -2.77
N GLN A 87 27.53 -11.75 -1.65
CA GLN A 87 26.99 -13.00 -1.08
C GLN A 87 26.89 -13.07 0.45
N ARG A 88 27.28 -12.04 1.22
CA ARG A 88 27.11 -12.02 2.69
C ARG A 88 26.82 -10.60 3.21
N LEU A 89 25.82 -10.54 4.09
CA LEU A 89 25.38 -9.45 4.98
C LEU A 89 26.02 -8.06 4.76
N LEU A 90 25.38 -7.25 3.92
CA LEU A 90 25.71 -5.83 3.74
C LEU A 90 25.38 -5.04 5.01
N ILE A 91 26.29 -4.16 5.45
CA ILE A 91 26.04 -3.18 6.52
C ILE A 91 24.94 -2.22 6.07
N HIS A 92 23.84 -2.14 6.82
CA HIS A 92 22.71 -1.26 6.51
C HIS A 92 22.81 0.07 7.25
N ILE A 93 23.28 0.03 8.50
CA ILE A 93 23.48 1.21 9.33
C ILE A 93 24.92 1.17 9.86
N PRO A 94 25.78 2.12 9.48
CA PRO A 94 27.13 2.21 10.02
C PRO A 94 27.14 2.47 11.54
N SER A 95 28.18 1.98 12.21
CA SER A 95 28.37 2.06 13.66
C SER A 95 28.19 3.44 14.28
N ILE A 96 28.47 4.52 13.53
CA ILE A 96 28.32 5.91 14.00
C ILE A 96 26.91 6.23 14.52
N TYR A 97 25.88 5.53 14.02
CA TYR A 97 24.49 5.73 14.43
C TYR A 97 24.06 4.82 15.60
N CYS A 98 24.90 3.92 16.08
CA CYS A 98 24.59 2.97 17.15
C CYS A 98 25.30 3.34 18.46
N HIS A 99 24.57 3.91 19.42
CA HIS A 99 25.16 4.37 20.68
C HIS A 99 25.16 3.29 21.77
N ARG A 100 24.15 2.41 21.79
CA ARG A 100 24.01 1.34 22.78
C ARG A 100 23.44 0.09 22.12
N ILE A 101 24.00 -1.07 22.45
CA ILE A 101 23.55 -2.37 21.95
C ILE A 101 23.05 -3.22 23.12
N ILE A 102 21.91 -3.87 22.93
CA ILE A 102 21.35 -4.87 23.83
C ILE A 102 21.17 -6.15 23.02
N VAL A 103 21.70 -7.27 23.51
CA VAL A 103 21.41 -8.58 22.92
C VAL A 103 20.11 -9.08 23.53
N GLY A 104 19.05 -9.07 22.72
CA GLY A 104 17.74 -9.54 23.15
C GLY A 104 17.73 -11.05 23.37
N LYS A 105 16.90 -11.50 24.30
CA LYS A 105 16.65 -12.92 24.57
C LYS A 105 15.18 -13.21 24.31
N ASP A 106 14.87 -14.45 23.93
CA ASP A 106 13.49 -14.98 23.88
C ASP A 106 12.54 -14.20 22.97
N TYR A 107 12.98 -13.89 21.75
CA TYR A 107 12.17 -13.19 20.75
C TYR A 107 10.86 -13.91 20.43
N ARG A 108 9.74 -13.26 20.76
CA ARG A 108 8.43 -13.62 20.24
C ARG A 108 8.17 -12.79 18.99
N LYS A 109 7.94 -13.47 17.86
CA LYS A 109 7.66 -12.84 16.56
C LYS A 109 6.21 -13.12 16.16
N PRO A 110 5.23 -12.42 16.77
CA PRO A 110 3.83 -12.62 16.45
C PRO A 110 3.55 -12.20 15.01
N ILE A 111 2.67 -12.95 14.35
CA ILE A 111 2.10 -12.58 13.05
C ILE A 111 0.74 -11.95 13.33
N GLU A 112 0.58 -10.66 13.01
CA GLU A 112 -0.69 -9.94 13.22
C GLU A 112 -1.81 -10.53 12.37
N LYS A 113 -1.56 -10.68 11.06
CA LYS A 113 -2.53 -11.26 10.11
C LYS A 113 -1.88 -12.39 9.32
N LEU A 114 -2.10 -13.61 9.81
CA LEU A 114 -1.66 -14.80 9.08
C LEU A 114 -2.60 -15.03 7.90
N VAL A 115 -2.10 -14.79 6.70
CA VAL A 115 -2.80 -15.09 5.45
C VAL A 115 -1.94 -16.06 4.67
N LEU A 116 -2.49 -17.25 4.43
CA LEU A 116 -1.86 -18.29 3.64
C LEU A 116 -2.48 -18.32 2.26
N ARG A 117 -1.70 -18.77 1.26
CA ARG A 117 -2.21 -18.97 -0.09
C ARG A 117 -3.36 -19.97 -0.09
N GLU A 118 -4.54 -19.55 -0.54
CA GLU A 118 -5.68 -20.46 -0.69
C GLU A 118 -5.41 -21.47 -1.82
N THR A 119 -5.61 -22.75 -1.54
CA THR A 119 -5.43 -23.86 -2.52
C THR A 119 -6.74 -24.39 -3.08
N THR A 120 -7.89 -23.91 -2.57
CA THR A 120 -9.22 -24.40 -2.93
C THR A 120 -10.16 -23.22 -3.22
N GLY A 121 -10.77 -23.19 -4.40
CA GLY A 121 -11.73 -22.14 -4.76
C GLY A 121 -13.01 -22.24 -3.93
N LYS A 122 -13.21 -21.31 -3.00
CA LYS A 122 -14.49 -21.20 -2.28
C LYS A 122 -15.59 -20.72 -3.23
N PRO A 123 -16.87 -21.11 -2.99
CA PRO A 123 -18.00 -20.59 -3.75
C PRO A 123 -18.03 -19.06 -3.67
N LYS A 124 -18.13 -18.40 -4.82
CA LYS A 124 -18.13 -16.94 -4.92
C LYS A 124 -19.51 -16.40 -4.52
N THR A 125 -19.54 -15.55 -3.49
CA THR A 125 -20.75 -14.77 -3.17
C THR A 125 -21.01 -13.72 -4.27
N PRO A 126 -22.23 -13.18 -4.42
CA PRO A 126 -22.50 -12.12 -5.39
C PRO A 126 -21.56 -10.91 -5.26
N ALA A 127 -21.26 -10.49 -4.02
CA ALA A 127 -20.30 -9.42 -3.75
C ALA A 127 -18.87 -9.80 -4.16
N ALA A 128 -18.47 -11.07 -4.01
CA ALA A 128 -17.17 -11.53 -4.48
C ALA A 128 -17.08 -11.54 -6.02
N ALA A 129 -18.15 -11.96 -6.69
CA ALA A 129 -18.24 -11.92 -8.16
C ALA A 129 -18.14 -10.47 -8.67
N MET A 130 -18.79 -9.52 -8.00
CA MET A 130 -18.70 -8.12 -8.39
C MET A 130 -17.30 -7.55 -8.24
N ARG A 131 -16.63 -7.83 -7.11
CA ARG A 131 -15.23 -7.43 -6.90
C ARG A 131 -14.28 -8.04 -7.93
N GLU A 132 -14.55 -9.27 -8.36
CA GLU A 132 -13.79 -9.91 -9.41
C GLU A 132 -14.02 -9.25 -10.77
N THR A 133 -15.23 -8.81 -11.12
CA THR A 133 -15.48 -8.03 -12.34
C THR A 133 -14.62 -6.77 -12.40
N ILE A 134 -14.54 -6.03 -11.29
CA ILE A 134 -13.67 -4.84 -11.18
C ILE A 134 -12.21 -5.25 -11.31
N ALA A 135 -11.77 -6.29 -10.59
CA ALA A 135 -10.38 -6.75 -10.62
C ALA A 135 -9.94 -7.24 -12.00
N ARG A 136 -10.81 -7.98 -12.71
CA ARG A 136 -10.55 -8.46 -14.07
C ARG A 136 -10.48 -7.33 -15.10
N ARG A 137 -11.21 -6.24 -14.90
CA ARG A 137 -11.06 -5.04 -15.71
C ARG A 137 -9.76 -4.31 -15.35
N ALA A 138 -9.48 -4.11 -14.07
CA ALA A 138 -8.26 -3.46 -13.60
C ALA A 138 -6.99 -4.22 -14.02
N ALA A 139 -7.06 -5.56 -14.14
CA ALA A 139 -5.97 -6.40 -14.61
C ALA A 139 -5.46 -6.00 -16.01
N LEU A 140 -6.32 -5.44 -16.86
CA LEU A 140 -5.97 -4.98 -18.21
C LEU A 140 -5.13 -3.70 -18.24
N GLU A 141 -4.99 -3.00 -17.10
CA GLU A 141 -4.18 -1.78 -16.99
C GLU A 141 -2.69 -2.09 -16.78
N PHE A 142 -2.38 -3.31 -16.35
CA PHE A 142 -1.00 -3.75 -16.14
C PHE A 142 -0.34 -4.17 -17.45
N LYS A 143 0.93 -3.79 -17.60
CA LYS A 143 1.82 -4.23 -18.68
C LYS A 143 3.05 -4.89 -18.09
N SER A 144 3.57 -5.87 -18.81
CA SER A 144 4.79 -6.56 -18.36
C SER A 144 5.95 -5.57 -18.22
N GLY A 145 6.69 -5.67 -17.11
CA GLY A 145 7.79 -4.77 -16.74
C GLY A 145 7.39 -3.57 -15.88
N MET A 146 6.10 -3.31 -15.66
CA MET A 146 5.67 -2.17 -14.83
C MET A 146 6.07 -2.33 -13.36
N TYR A 147 6.48 -1.23 -12.75
CA TYR A 147 6.58 -1.05 -11.31
C TYR A 147 5.28 -0.48 -10.76
N VAL A 148 4.65 -1.19 -9.83
CA VAL A 148 3.29 -0.87 -9.38
C VAL A 148 3.16 -0.87 -7.87
N ASN A 149 2.29 -0.02 -7.34
CA ASN A 149 1.79 -0.16 -5.97
C ASN A 149 0.30 -0.47 -6.01
N VAL A 150 -0.11 -1.49 -5.26
CA VAL A 150 -1.50 -1.96 -5.25
C VAL A 150 -2.04 -2.03 -3.83
N GLY A 151 -3.22 -1.46 -3.64
CA GLY A 151 -3.96 -1.55 -2.38
C GLY A 151 -4.45 -2.97 -2.07
N ALA A 152 -4.87 -3.17 -0.82
CA ALA A 152 -5.54 -4.41 -0.42
C ALA A 152 -6.93 -4.55 -1.09
N GLY A 153 -7.34 -5.79 -1.34
CA GLY A 153 -8.66 -6.11 -1.89
C GLY A 153 -8.65 -6.21 -3.42
N VAL A 154 -9.52 -5.43 -4.09
CA VAL A 154 -9.66 -5.47 -5.56
C VAL A 154 -8.34 -5.18 -6.30
N PRO A 155 -7.51 -4.20 -5.90
CA PRO A 155 -6.24 -3.94 -6.59
C PRO A 155 -5.25 -5.11 -6.55
N SER A 156 -5.10 -5.77 -5.41
CA SER A 156 -4.22 -6.95 -5.27
C SER A 156 -4.80 -8.16 -6.01
N LEU A 157 -6.12 -8.36 -5.97
CA LEU A 157 -6.79 -9.39 -6.78
C LEU A 157 -6.55 -9.19 -8.28
N ALA A 158 -6.48 -7.94 -8.77
CA ALA A 158 -6.19 -7.67 -10.17
C ALA A 158 -4.80 -8.16 -10.60
N VAL A 159 -3.81 -8.11 -9.69
CA VAL A 159 -2.46 -8.66 -9.93
C VAL A 159 -2.50 -10.19 -9.94
N ASP A 160 -3.27 -10.81 -9.04
CA ASP A 160 -3.41 -12.27 -8.98
C ASP A 160 -4.07 -12.87 -10.23
N LEU A 161 -4.84 -12.07 -10.98
CA LEU A 161 -5.52 -12.46 -12.21
C LEU A 161 -4.67 -12.28 -13.47
N LEU A 162 -3.43 -11.77 -13.35
CA LEU A 162 -2.56 -11.58 -14.49
C LEU A 162 -2.15 -12.92 -15.12
N PRO A 163 -2.09 -12.99 -16.46
CA PRO A 163 -1.62 -14.17 -17.14
C PRO A 163 -0.11 -14.35 -16.90
N ARG A 164 0.37 -15.59 -17.02
CA ARG A 164 1.74 -15.96 -16.62
C ARG A 164 2.85 -15.24 -17.41
N ASP A 165 2.53 -14.75 -18.59
CA ASP A 165 3.43 -13.99 -19.47
C ASP A 165 3.50 -12.50 -19.14
N VAL A 166 2.61 -11.99 -18.28
CA VAL A 166 2.65 -10.62 -17.78
C VAL A 166 3.28 -10.60 -16.38
N THR A 167 4.45 -9.98 -16.28
CA THR A 167 5.15 -9.82 -15.00
C THR A 167 5.16 -8.36 -14.58
N VAL A 168 4.68 -8.05 -13.37
CA VAL A 168 4.79 -6.73 -12.76
C VAL A 168 5.61 -6.77 -11.48
N HIS A 169 6.25 -5.66 -11.14
CA HIS A 169 7.07 -5.50 -9.95
C HIS A 169 6.27 -4.78 -8.87
N VAL A 170 5.63 -5.54 -7.98
CA VAL A 170 4.81 -4.97 -6.92
C VAL A 170 5.68 -4.37 -5.82
N GLN A 171 5.55 -3.06 -5.62
CA GLN A 171 6.13 -2.27 -4.55
C GLN A 171 5.20 -2.28 -3.33
N SER A 172 5.80 -2.30 -2.14
CA SER A 172 5.11 -2.20 -0.86
C SER A 172 5.75 -1.09 -0.02
N GLU A 173 4.92 -0.18 0.48
CA GLU A 173 5.33 1.04 1.21
C GLU A 173 6.11 0.78 2.51
N ASN A 174 6.03 -0.44 3.06
CA ASN A 174 6.84 -0.86 4.20
C ASN A 174 8.27 -1.30 3.84
N GLY A 175 8.69 -1.15 2.57
CA GLY A 175 10.09 -1.24 2.17
C GLY A 175 10.45 -2.48 1.34
N ALA A 176 9.67 -2.79 0.30
CA ALA A 176 10.03 -3.84 -0.65
C ALA A 176 9.54 -3.56 -2.07
N ILE A 177 10.21 -4.15 -3.05
CA ILE A 177 9.78 -4.26 -4.44
C ILE A 177 9.97 -5.69 -4.92
N GLY A 178 9.06 -6.20 -5.74
CA GLY A 178 9.00 -7.62 -6.07
C GLY A 178 8.25 -8.45 -5.01
N MET A 179 7.18 -7.88 -4.44
CA MET A 179 6.30 -8.59 -3.53
C MET A 179 5.63 -9.77 -4.25
N GLY A 180 5.65 -10.93 -3.61
CA GLY A 180 5.04 -12.16 -4.11
C GLY A 180 3.68 -12.45 -3.47
N PRO A 181 3.07 -13.60 -3.83
CA PRO A 181 1.79 -14.02 -3.25
C PRO A 181 1.93 -14.34 -1.75
N HIS A 182 0.81 -14.58 -1.10
CA HIS A 182 0.77 -15.15 0.25
C HIS A 182 1.57 -16.48 0.32
N PRO A 183 2.22 -16.78 1.47
CA PRO A 183 3.04 -17.98 1.64
C PRO A 183 2.18 -19.25 1.71
N GLN A 184 2.78 -20.39 1.37
CA GLN A 184 2.22 -21.69 1.73
C GLN A 184 2.40 -21.94 3.23
N LYS A 185 1.63 -22.90 3.78
CA LYS A 185 1.82 -23.34 5.17
C LYS A 185 3.26 -23.82 5.40
N GLY A 186 3.90 -23.29 6.44
CA GLY A 186 5.31 -23.51 6.77
C GLY A 186 6.29 -22.55 6.08
N GLU A 187 5.81 -21.65 5.23
CA GLU A 187 6.60 -20.59 4.59
C GLU A 187 6.29 -19.20 5.17
N GLU A 188 5.30 -19.10 6.07
CA GLU A 188 4.98 -17.86 6.77
C GLU A 188 6.17 -17.32 7.58
N ASN A 189 6.38 -16.01 7.52
CA ASN A 189 7.48 -15.34 8.20
C ASN A 189 7.02 -13.98 8.72
N ALA A 190 7.05 -13.78 10.04
CA ALA A 190 6.64 -12.54 10.69
C ALA A 190 7.45 -11.31 10.24
N ASP A 191 8.66 -11.52 9.70
CA ASP A 191 9.49 -10.43 9.21
C ASP A 191 9.24 -10.09 7.72
N ILE A 192 8.34 -10.82 7.02
CA ILE A 192 7.95 -10.58 5.62
C ILE A 192 6.44 -10.37 5.55
N ILE A 193 6.04 -9.10 5.51
CA ILE A 193 4.63 -8.68 5.49
C ILE A 193 4.41 -7.61 4.42
N ASN A 194 3.17 -7.46 3.96
CA ASN A 194 2.77 -6.34 3.12
C ASN A 194 2.37 -5.10 3.95
N ALA A 195 1.99 -4.01 3.28
CA ALA A 195 1.56 -2.76 3.90
C ALA A 195 0.42 -2.93 4.92
N VAL A 196 -0.49 -3.88 4.68
CA VAL A 196 -1.66 -4.15 5.54
C VAL A 196 -1.43 -5.24 6.59
N LYS A 197 -0.16 -5.64 6.80
CA LYS A 197 0.31 -6.54 7.86
C LYS A 197 0.00 -8.02 7.64
N GLU A 198 -0.29 -8.41 6.40
CA GLU A 198 -0.50 -9.80 6.01
C GLU A 198 0.84 -10.46 5.64
N THR A 199 0.96 -11.74 5.96
CA THR A 199 2.11 -12.55 5.53
C THR A 199 2.14 -12.71 4.02
N VAL A 200 3.32 -12.47 3.42
CA VAL A 200 3.56 -12.53 1.97
C VAL A 200 4.93 -13.14 1.70
N THR A 201 5.21 -13.43 0.44
CA THR A 201 6.53 -13.89 -0.02
C THR A 201 7.25 -12.79 -0.80
N LEU A 202 8.53 -12.99 -1.10
CA LEU A 202 9.30 -12.13 -2.00
C LEU A 202 9.70 -12.94 -3.22
N LEU A 203 9.53 -12.37 -4.41
CA LEU A 203 9.89 -13.01 -5.67
C LEU A 203 11.41 -12.96 -5.91
N PRO A 204 11.95 -13.84 -6.75
CA PRO A 204 13.32 -13.70 -7.25
C PRO A 204 13.54 -12.31 -7.86
N GLY A 205 14.65 -11.65 -7.50
CA GLY A 205 14.94 -10.28 -7.92
C GLY A 205 14.33 -9.19 -7.04
N ALA A 206 13.59 -9.55 -5.98
CA ALA A 206 13.08 -8.58 -5.02
C ALA A 206 14.20 -7.80 -4.31
N ALA A 207 13.94 -6.52 -4.02
CA ALA A 207 14.79 -5.67 -3.20
C ALA A 207 13.98 -5.16 -2.00
N VAL A 208 14.66 -5.00 -0.86
CA VAL A 208 14.08 -4.39 0.34
C VAL A 208 14.92 -3.20 0.78
N PHE A 209 14.26 -2.24 1.39
CA PHE A 209 14.82 -0.94 1.72
C PHE A 209 14.10 -0.33 2.93
N GLY A 210 14.61 0.79 3.44
CA GLY A 210 13.97 1.53 4.53
C GLY A 210 12.68 2.21 4.05
N THR A 211 11.82 2.58 5.00
CA THR A 211 10.56 3.27 4.67
C THR A 211 10.81 4.65 4.03
N ASP A 212 11.90 5.32 4.41
CA ASP A 212 12.37 6.56 3.80
C ASP A 212 12.61 6.42 2.29
N GLU A 213 13.29 5.35 1.88
CA GLU A 213 13.52 5.02 0.47
C GLU A 213 12.23 4.59 -0.24
N ALA A 214 11.37 3.82 0.44
CA ALA A 214 10.08 3.40 -0.10
C ALA A 214 9.22 4.62 -0.51
N PHE A 215 9.15 5.62 0.36
CA PHE A 215 8.41 6.84 0.06
C PHE A 215 9.18 7.82 -0.85
N ALA A 216 10.51 7.74 -0.92
CA ALA A 216 11.26 8.46 -1.95
C ALA A 216 10.91 7.96 -3.35
N GLN A 217 10.82 6.63 -3.54
CA GLN A 217 10.37 6.02 -4.80
C GLN A 217 8.94 6.46 -5.17
N ILE A 218 8.03 6.44 -4.19
CA ILE A 218 6.63 6.84 -4.38
C ILE A 218 6.52 8.33 -4.74
N ARG A 219 7.04 9.23 -3.88
CA ARG A 219 6.92 10.68 -4.08
C ARG A 219 7.74 11.18 -5.26
N GLY A 220 8.83 10.49 -5.59
CA GLY A 220 9.64 10.77 -6.78
C GLY A 220 8.97 10.38 -8.09
N GLY A 221 7.82 9.70 -8.06
CA GLY A 221 7.09 9.29 -9.26
C GLY A 221 7.79 8.16 -10.02
N HIS A 222 8.50 7.26 -9.31
CA HIS A 222 9.22 6.14 -9.92
C HIS A 222 8.33 4.91 -10.20
N LEU A 223 7.06 4.96 -9.80
CA LEU A 223 6.09 3.91 -10.07
C LEU A 223 5.34 4.23 -11.36
N ASP A 224 5.13 3.24 -12.22
CA ASP A 224 4.37 3.41 -13.45
C ASP A 224 2.87 3.55 -13.16
N LEU A 225 2.38 2.75 -12.20
CA LEU A 225 0.95 2.61 -11.92
C LEU A 225 0.68 2.39 -10.43
N ILE A 226 -0.33 3.09 -9.92
CA ILE A 226 -0.82 2.99 -8.56
C ILE A 226 -2.32 2.64 -8.62
N VAL A 227 -2.71 1.53 -8.01
CA VAL A 227 -4.11 1.07 -8.00
C VAL A 227 -4.62 0.99 -6.56
N LEU A 228 -5.64 1.77 -6.23
CA LEU A 228 -6.14 1.91 -4.85
C LEU A 228 -7.66 1.78 -4.78
N GLY A 229 -8.16 1.52 -3.57
CA GLY A 229 -9.58 1.67 -3.27
C GLY A 229 -9.97 3.13 -3.02
N GLY A 230 -11.25 3.46 -3.23
CA GLY A 230 -11.81 4.78 -2.95
C GLY A 230 -13.16 4.68 -2.24
N LEU A 231 -13.49 5.71 -1.46
CA LEU A 231 -14.83 5.93 -0.90
C LEU A 231 -15.61 6.93 -1.75
N GLN A 232 -14.94 7.99 -2.21
CA GLN A 232 -15.46 8.93 -3.18
C GLN A 232 -14.36 9.37 -4.14
N VAL A 233 -14.76 9.68 -5.38
CA VAL A 233 -13.92 10.35 -6.37
C VAL A 233 -14.69 11.55 -6.95
N SER A 234 -14.05 12.71 -6.98
CA SER A 234 -14.67 13.93 -7.55
C SER A 234 -14.57 13.97 -9.08
N LYS A 235 -15.35 14.86 -9.69
CA LYS A 235 -15.37 15.04 -11.15
C LYS A 235 -13.99 15.34 -11.77
N THR A 236 -13.11 16.01 -11.01
CA THR A 236 -11.75 16.39 -11.42
C THR A 236 -10.68 15.53 -10.73
N GLY A 237 -11.05 14.38 -10.17
CA GLY A 237 -10.10 13.38 -9.67
C GLY A 237 -9.59 13.62 -8.25
N ASP A 238 -10.31 14.35 -7.40
CA ASP A 238 -10.03 14.31 -5.96
C ASP A 238 -10.40 12.94 -5.41
N LEU A 239 -9.54 12.34 -4.60
CA LEU A 239 -9.79 11.04 -3.97
C LEU A 239 -10.12 11.23 -2.49
N ALA A 240 -11.14 10.56 -1.98
CA ALA A 240 -11.33 10.34 -0.55
C ALA A 240 -11.38 8.84 -0.24
N SER A 241 -10.49 8.32 0.60
CA SER A 241 -10.36 6.87 0.84
C SER A 241 -10.10 6.45 2.29
N TRP A 242 -9.85 7.37 3.22
CA TRP A 242 -9.28 7.02 4.52
C TRP A 242 -10.16 7.29 5.75
N MET A 243 -11.17 8.15 5.64
CA MET A 243 -12.02 8.52 6.76
C MET A 243 -13.46 8.77 6.33
N VAL A 244 -14.40 8.22 7.10
CA VAL A 244 -15.81 8.63 7.10
C VAL A 244 -16.09 9.31 8.43
N PRO A 245 -16.31 10.65 8.47
CA PRO A 245 -16.62 11.34 9.71
C PRO A 245 -17.90 10.78 10.34
N VAL A 246 -17.85 10.44 11.62
CA VAL A 246 -19.06 10.04 12.35
C VAL A 246 -19.91 11.28 12.56
N SER A 247 -21.10 11.33 11.96
CA SER A 247 -22.03 12.45 12.12
C SER A 247 -22.41 12.64 13.60
N SER A 248 -22.18 13.85 14.12
CA SER A 248 -22.55 14.31 15.46
C SER A 248 -24.08 14.44 15.66
N LYS A 249 -24.90 13.59 15.02
CA LYS A 249 -26.36 13.63 15.19
C LYS A 249 -26.74 13.04 16.55
N LYS A 250 -27.03 13.95 17.49
CA LYS A 250 -27.73 13.74 18.77
C LYS A 250 -27.22 12.54 19.59
N VAL A 251 -26.07 12.69 20.25
CA VAL A 251 -25.94 12.08 21.58
C VAL A 251 -26.18 13.20 22.58
N MET A 252 -27.31 13.12 23.28
CA MET A 252 -27.84 14.16 24.15
C MET A 252 -26.80 14.61 25.19
N GLY A 253 -26.42 15.89 25.17
CA GLY A 253 -25.87 16.62 26.32
C GLY A 253 -24.55 16.14 26.93
N LEU A 254 -23.81 15.24 26.30
CA LEU A 254 -22.54 14.73 26.82
C LEU A 254 -21.36 15.24 26.00
N THR A 255 -20.32 15.73 26.66
CA THR A 255 -19.04 16.08 26.03
C THR A 255 -18.36 14.83 25.46
N LYS A 256 -17.51 14.99 24.43
CA LYS A 256 -16.78 13.89 23.76
C LYS A 256 -16.03 12.98 24.75
N GLU A 257 -15.45 13.55 25.80
CA GLU A 257 -14.73 12.80 26.86
C GLU A 257 -15.65 11.88 27.67
N VAL A 258 -16.87 12.34 28.00
CA VAL A 258 -17.83 11.51 28.76
C VAL A 258 -18.39 10.38 27.89
N LEU A 259 -18.48 10.58 26.58
CA LEU A 259 -18.87 9.54 25.63
C LEU A 259 -17.81 8.45 25.45
N TYR A 260 -16.54 8.81 25.60
CA TYR A 260 -15.40 7.88 25.59
C TYR A 260 -15.39 7.01 26.86
N LEU A 261 -15.52 7.65 28.02
CA LEU A 261 -15.51 6.96 29.33
C LEU A 261 -16.72 6.05 29.54
N LYS A 262 -17.88 6.38 28.95
CA LYS A 262 -19.11 5.57 29.08
C LYS A 262 -19.25 4.44 28.06
N GLY A 263 -18.27 4.20 27.19
CA GLY A 263 -18.30 3.13 26.20
C GLY A 263 -19.42 3.25 25.15
N VAL A 264 -20.07 4.42 25.05
CA VAL A 264 -21.11 4.73 24.05
C VAL A 264 -20.46 4.96 22.68
N LEU A 265 -19.28 5.58 22.67
CA LEU A 265 -18.35 5.51 21.54
C LEU A 265 -17.57 4.20 21.66
N LYS A 266 -17.92 3.21 20.85
CA LYS A 266 -17.05 2.04 20.64
C LYS A 266 -15.83 2.51 19.83
N GLU A 267 -14.61 2.24 20.30
CA GLU A 267 -13.44 2.18 19.42
C GLU A 267 -13.81 1.28 18.22
N GLY A 268 -13.90 1.85 17.01
CA GLY A 268 -14.36 1.07 15.86
C GLY A 268 -15.05 1.82 14.71
N LYS A 269 -15.34 3.11 14.83
CA LYS A 269 -15.58 3.99 13.66
C LYS A 269 -14.53 5.11 13.56
N LEU A 270 -13.33 4.84 14.10
CA LEU A 270 -12.18 5.75 14.03
C LEU A 270 -11.49 5.63 12.67
N ALA A 271 -11.12 6.79 12.11
CA ALA A 271 -10.15 6.89 11.04
C ALA A 271 -8.89 6.13 11.43
N LYS A 272 -8.54 5.07 10.68
CA LYS A 272 -7.38 4.19 10.95
C LYS A 272 -6.03 4.87 10.61
N GLY A 273 -6.00 6.20 10.54
CA GLY A 273 -4.94 6.96 9.93
C GLY A 273 -4.95 6.84 8.40
N ILE A 274 -4.24 7.76 7.74
CA ILE A 274 -4.12 7.82 6.27
C ILE A 274 -3.21 6.72 5.70
N GLY A 275 -2.32 6.14 6.52
CA GLY A 275 -1.27 5.24 6.02
C GLY A 275 -0.39 5.93 4.97
N GLY A 276 0.09 5.19 3.97
CA GLY A 276 0.78 5.77 2.81
C GLY A 276 -0.14 6.40 1.75
N GLY A 277 -1.46 6.48 2.00
CA GLY A 277 -2.44 6.84 0.98
C GLY A 277 -2.22 8.23 0.34
N MET A 278 -1.85 9.24 1.14
CA MET A 278 -1.53 10.59 0.65
C MET A 278 -0.27 10.60 -0.22
N ASP A 279 0.81 9.95 0.21
CA ASP A 279 2.05 9.90 -0.57
C ASP A 279 1.85 9.19 -1.91
N LEU A 280 1.12 8.07 -1.91
CA LEU A 280 0.82 7.30 -3.11
C LEU A 280 0.13 8.14 -4.19
N VAL A 281 -0.78 9.03 -3.79
CA VAL A 281 -1.48 9.89 -4.75
C VAL A 281 -0.86 11.28 -4.94
N SER A 282 0.30 11.52 -4.34
CA SER A 282 1.04 12.79 -4.45
C SER A 282 2.04 12.83 -5.60
N GLY A 283 2.50 11.66 -6.07
CA GLY A 283 3.48 11.55 -7.15
C GLY A 283 2.88 11.95 -8.49
N SER A 284 3.39 13.01 -9.10
CA SER A 284 2.82 13.60 -10.32
C SER A 284 3.06 12.79 -11.62
N ALA A 285 3.96 11.82 -11.61
CA ALA A 285 4.32 11.02 -12.79
C ALA A 285 3.60 9.66 -12.87
N SER A 286 3.11 9.14 -11.73
CA SER A 286 2.47 7.83 -11.67
C SER A 286 1.03 7.91 -12.20
N LYS A 287 0.58 6.94 -13.01
CA LYS A 287 -0.86 6.81 -13.30
C LYS A 287 -1.57 6.31 -12.04
N ILE A 288 -2.66 6.95 -11.64
CA ILE A 288 -3.47 6.56 -10.48
C ILE A 288 -4.83 6.05 -10.94
N ILE A 289 -5.14 4.81 -10.55
CA ILE A 289 -6.40 4.14 -10.84
C ILE A 289 -7.12 3.83 -9.54
N VAL A 290 -8.40 4.19 -9.48
CA VAL A 290 -9.27 3.87 -8.35
C VAL A 290 -10.21 2.75 -8.74
N THR A 291 -10.17 1.65 -7.98
CA THR A 291 -11.14 0.55 -8.06
C THR A 291 -12.12 0.65 -6.91
N MET A 292 -13.42 0.79 -7.18
CA MET A 292 -14.43 0.95 -6.12
C MET A 292 -15.81 0.50 -6.58
N ASP A 293 -16.72 0.23 -5.64
CA ASP A 293 -18.14 0.09 -5.98
C ASP A 293 -18.66 1.44 -6.50
N HIS A 294 -19.55 1.41 -7.49
CA HIS A 294 -20.08 2.63 -8.11
C HIS A 294 -20.97 3.42 -7.14
N THR A 295 -21.74 2.69 -6.33
CA THR A 295 -22.60 3.27 -5.28
C THR A 295 -22.40 2.56 -3.94
N THR A 296 -22.67 3.29 -2.85
CA THR A 296 -22.74 2.73 -1.49
C THR A 296 -24.14 2.97 -0.93
N ASN A 297 -24.91 1.91 -0.68
CA ASN A 297 -26.30 1.99 -0.22
C ASN A 297 -27.17 2.90 -1.13
N GLY A 298 -27.00 2.78 -2.45
CA GLY A 298 -27.72 3.58 -3.45
C GLY A 298 -27.25 5.03 -3.57
N LYS A 299 -26.19 5.43 -2.87
CA LYS A 299 -25.58 6.76 -3.02
C LYS A 299 -24.38 6.70 -3.96
N PRO A 300 -24.27 7.59 -4.95
CA PRO A 300 -23.10 7.65 -5.83
C PRO A 300 -21.81 7.87 -5.05
N ASN A 301 -20.77 7.10 -5.41
CA ASN A 301 -19.41 7.31 -4.92
C ASN A 301 -18.62 8.24 -5.87
N ILE A 302 -19.02 8.33 -7.15
CA ILE A 302 -18.51 9.35 -8.09
C ILE A 302 -19.39 10.59 -7.94
N VAL A 303 -18.78 11.74 -7.61
CA VAL A 303 -19.49 12.95 -7.17
C VAL A 303 -18.88 14.21 -7.79
N ASP A 304 -19.61 15.33 -7.83
CA ASP A 304 -19.03 16.60 -8.29
C ASP A 304 -17.87 17.07 -7.40
N GLU A 305 -18.05 16.97 -6.08
CA GLU A 305 -17.05 17.30 -5.06
C GLU A 305 -17.10 16.26 -3.93
N CYS A 306 -15.92 15.81 -3.48
CA CYS A 306 -15.83 14.89 -2.35
C CYS A 306 -16.37 15.57 -1.08
N THR A 307 -17.32 14.92 -0.42
CA THR A 307 -17.84 15.38 0.88
C THR A 307 -17.08 14.73 2.04
N LEU A 308 -16.37 13.64 1.76
CA LEU A 308 -15.45 12.99 2.68
C LEU A 308 -14.07 13.67 2.68
N PRO A 309 -13.32 13.56 3.79
CA PRO A 309 -11.94 14.00 3.89
C PRO A 309 -11.08 13.46 2.75
N ILE A 310 -10.51 14.37 1.97
CA ILE A 310 -9.70 14.03 0.81
C ILE A 310 -8.36 13.39 1.22
N THR A 311 -7.87 12.57 0.31
CA THR A 311 -6.61 11.82 0.31
C THR A 311 -5.63 12.53 -0.64
N GLY A 312 -6.12 12.95 -1.81
CA GLY A 312 -5.37 13.75 -2.78
C GLY A 312 -6.32 14.60 -3.60
N LYS A 313 -5.85 15.77 -4.05
CA LYS A 313 -6.58 16.61 -5.00
C LYS A 313 -6.09 16.35 -6.41
N ASN A 314 -7.00 16.33 -7.38
CA ASN A 314 -6.70 16.20 -8.80
C ASN A 314 -5.62 15.15 -9.10
N CYS A 315 -5.82 13.95 -8.57
CA CYS A 315 -4.82 12.88 -8.58
C CYS A 315 -5.27 11.65 -9.35
N VAL A 316 -6.57 11.35 -9.39
CA VAL A 316 -7.09 10.14 -10.05
C VAL A 316 -7.12 10.33 -11.56
N ASN A 317 -6.57 9.37 -12.31
CA ASN A 317 -6.60 9.36 -13.77
C ASN A 317 -7.70 8.44 -14.33
N THR A 318 -7.97 7.31 -13.67
CA THR A 318 -8.98 6.36 -14.13
C THR A 318 -9.81 5.85 -12.95
N ILE A 319 -11.12 5.74 -13.13
CA ILE A 319 -12.04 5.15 -12.16
C ILE A 319 -12.62 3.88 -12.78
N ILE A 320 -12.46 2.75 -12.10
CA ILE A 320 -13.01 1.46 -12.51
C ILE A 320 -14.01 1.03 -11.45
N THR A 321 -15.27 0.88 -11.84
CA THR A 321 -16.32 0.40 -10.93
C THR A 321 -16.92 -0.90 -11.42
N ASP A 322 -17.87 -1.42 -10.65
CA ASP A 322 -18.69 -2.55 -11.04
C ASP A 322 -19.67 -2.23 -12.19
N MET A 323 -19.83 -0.96 -12.58
CA MET A 323 -20.77 -0.53 -13.62
C MET A 323 -20.06 0.04 -14.85
N ALA A 324 -18.99 0.81 -14.67
CA ALA A 324 -18.38 1.60 -15.73
C ALA A 324 -16.89 1.88 -15.52
N VAL A 325 -16.23 2.33 -16.59
CA VAL A 325 -14.88 2.87 -16.58
C VAL A 325 -14.91 4.33 -17.03
N PHE A 326 -14.31 5.20 -16.22
CA PHE A 326 -14.13 6.62 -16.54
C PHE A 326 -12.65 6.95 -16.65
N GLU A 327 -12.29 7.68 -17.70
CA GLU A 327 -11.05 8.44 -17.71
C GLU A 327 -11.32 9.84 -17.14
N VAL A 328 -10.37 10.33 -16.35
CA VAL A 328 -10.47 11.59 -15.62
C VAL A 328 -9.46 12.57 -16.18
N ASP A 329 -9.96 13.62 -16.81
CA ASP A 329 -9.17 14.81 -17.08
C ASP A 329 -9.23 15.70 -15.83
N LEU A 330 -8.06 16.02 -15.28
CA LEU A 330 -7.92 16.76 -14.02
C LEU A 330 -8.48 18.20 -14.09
N VAL A 331 -8.81 18.68 -15.28
CA VAL A 331 -9.41 20.00 -15.53
C VAL A 331 -10.81 19.88 -16.14
N ASN A 332 -10.95 19.05 -17.17
CA ASN A 332 -12.16 18.95 -17.99
C ASN A 332 -13.19 17.94 -17.47
N GLY A 333 -12.81 17.15 -16.47
CA GLY A 333 -13.69 16.22 -15.78
C GLY A 333 -13.75 14.82 -16.37
N LEU A 334 -14.87 14.15 -16.15
CA LEU A 334 -15.04 12.71 -16.41
C LEU A 334 -15.42 12.43 -17.87
N THR A 335 -14.86 11.35 -18.44
CA THR A 335 -15.29 10.75 -19.70
C THR A 335 -15.57 9.26 -19.52
N LEU A 336 -16.82 8.85 -19.73
CA LEU A 336 -17.26 7.46 -19.75
C LEU A 336 -16.68 6.75 -20.97
N THR A 337 -15.87 5.72 -20.75
CA THR A 337 -15.17 4.99 -21.82
C THR A 337 -15.63 3.55 -21.97
N GLU A 338 -16.10 2.92 -20.88
CA GLU A 338 -16.64 1.57 -20.93
C GLU A 338 -17.85 1.40 -19.99
N VAL A 339 -18.83 0.57 -20.38
CA VAL A 339 -20.03 0.22 -19.59
C VAL A 339 -20.17 -1.30 -19.51
N ARG A 340 -20.55 -1.84 -18.34
CA ARG A 340 -20.80 -3.27 -18.17
C ARG A 340 -21.89 -3.75 -19.14
N GLU A 341 -21.73 -4.95 -19.70
CA GLU A 341 -22.52 -5.44 -20.85
C GLU A 341 -24.04 -5.49 -20.62
N ASP A 342 -24.49 -5.63 -19.39
CA ASP A 342 -25.90 -5.69 -18.96
C ASP A 342 -26.49 -4.32 -18.56
N LEU A 343 -25.74 -3.22 -18.71
CA LEU A 343 -26.15 -1.86 -18.32
C LEU A 343 -26.14 -0.91 -19.52
N THR A 344 -26.94 0.16 -19.43
CA THR A 344 -26.93 1.25 -20.40
C THR A 344 -26.18 2.48 -19.88
N VAL A 345 -26.00 3.48 -20.74
CA VAL A 345 -25.41 4.77 -20.33
C VAL A 345 -26.34 5.49 -19.35
N GLU A 346 -27.66 5.38 -19.53
CA GLU A 346 -28.67 5.95 -18.65
C GLU A 346 -28.57 5.37 -17.23
N ASP A 347 -28.36 4.06 -17.08
CA ASP A 347 -28.13 3.44 -15.77
C ASP A 347 -26.93 4.06 -15.05
N VAL A 348 -25.85 4.34 -15.80
CA VAL A 348 -24.64 4.99 -15.27
C VAL A 348 -24.91 6.44 -14.91
N ILE A 349 -25.69 7.17 -15.71
CA ILE A 349 -26.10 8.55 -15.41
C ILE A 349 -26.90 8.60 -14.10
N GLU A 350 -27.88 7.71 -13.92
CA GLU A 350 -28.74 7.67 -12.73
C GLU A 350 -27.98 7.36 -11.45
N ASN A 351 -26.85 6.65 -11.56
CA ASN A 351 -26.04 6.20 -10.43
C ASN A 351 -24.75 6.99 -10.22
N THR A 352 -24.51 8.03 -11.02
CA THR A 352 -23.34 8.93 -10.90
C THR A 352 -23.77 10.31 -10.41
N GLY A 353 -23.13 10.81 -9.35
CA GLY A 353 -23.43 12.10 -8.74
C GLY A 353 -22.70 13.28 -9.40
N SER A 354 -22.31 13.17 -10.67
CA SER A 354 -21.57 14.18 -11.42
C SER A 354 -21.88 14.07 -12.92
N ALA A 355 -21.83 15.20 -13.63
CA ALA A 355 -21.91 15.20 -15.07
C ALA A 355 -20.62 14.62 -15.71
N PHE A 356 -20.78 13.85 -16.77
CA PHE A 356 -19.67 13.28 -17.52
C PHE A 356 -19.94 13.29 -19.02
N LYS A 357 -18.87 13.26 -19.81
CA LYS A 357 -18.94 13.08 -21.27
C LYS A 357 -19.02 11.60 -21.60
N VAL A 358 -19.68 11.25 -22.69
CA VAL A 358 -19.63 9.89 -23.25
C VAL A 358 -18.60 9.87 -24.36
N SER A 359 -17.68 8.91 -24.31
CA SER A 359 -16.69 8.72 -25.37
C SER A 359 -17.40 8.42 -26.70
N PRO A 360 -17.00 9.03 -27.84
CA PRO A 360 -17.50 8.65 -29.15
C PRO A 360 -17.13 7.20 -29.52
N ASN A 361 -16.13 6.63 -28.84
CA ASN A 361 -15.68 5.25 -29.00
C ASN A 361 -16.06 4.38 -27.80
N LEU A 362 -17.19 4.65 -27.14
CA LEU A 362 -17.67 3.85 -26.01
C LEU A 362 -17.66 2.35 -26.33
N GLN A 363 -17.11 1.54 -25.43
CA GLN A 363 -17.04 0.09 -25.59
C GLN A 363 -17.75 -0.66 -24.45
N PRO A 364 -18.16 -1.92 -24.66
CA PRO A 364 -18.45 -2.82 -23.55
C PRO A 364 -17.24 -2.94 -22.60
N MET A 365 -17.50 -3.02 -21.30
CA MET A 365 -16.47 -3.14 -20.28
C MET A 365 -15.64 -4.39 -20.49
N ARG A 366 -14.36 -4.18 -20.76
CA ARG A 366 -13.43 -5.26 -21.08
C ARG A 366 -13.13 -6.09 -19.84
N GLN A 367 -12.88 -7.38 -20.04
CA GLN A 367 -12.57 -8.32 -18.98
C GLN A 367 -11.39 -9.16 -19.41
N ILE A 368 -10.35 -9.26 -18.57
CA ILE A 368 -9.27 -10.21 -18.84
C ILE A 368 -9.82 -11.64 -18.82
N LYS A 369 -9.37 -12.48 -19.73
CA LYS A 369 -9.69 -13.91 -19.67
C LYS A 369 -8.87 -14.54 -18.55
N VAL A 370 -9.56 -15.10 -17.56
CA VAL A 370 -8.89 -15.84 -16.49
C VAL A 370 -8.56 -17.22 -17.05
N CYS A 371 -7.28 -17.62 -16.98
CA CYS A 371 -6.80 -18.92 -17.45
C CYS A 371 -6.91 -20.00 -16.37
#